data_AF-A0A4Z0ER42-F1
#
_entry.id   AF-A0A4Z0ER42-F1
#
_cell.length_a   1.000
_cell.length_b   1.000
_cell.length_c   1.000
_cell.angle_alpha   90.00
_cell.angle_beta   90.00
_cell.angle_gamma   90.00
#
_symmetry.space_group_name_H-M   'P 1'
#
loop_
_entity.id
_entity.type
_entity.pdbx_description
1 polymer ?
#
loop_
_entity_poly.entity_id
_entity_poly.type
_entity_poly.pdbx_seq_one_letter_code
_entity_poly.pdbx_strand_id
1 'polypeptide(L)'
;MTPTRLALSALALSLTASSCSIFHRHRDAAPAPPVVETVRTPDSPTPPTAARDLADAMTTVLHLTPEQTAKARQVLTSTVTQVNAARQQYPAASPQLNAALTRINTASDKELRQVLGPAAYRGMQVKQAQIQAEMRK
;
A
#
# COMPACT_ATOMS: atom_id res chain seq x y z
N MET A 1 9.39 -53.32 7.25
CA MET A 1 8.30 -54.04 6.55
C MET A 1 6.98 -53.42 6.99
N THR A 2 6.09 -53.19 6.03
CA THR A 2 4.86 -52.38 6.05
C THR A 2 3.85 -52.72 7.15
N PRO A 3 2.98 -51.76 7.51
CA PRO A 3 1.62 -51.87 6.97
C PRO A 3 1.12 -50.61 6.23
N THR A 4 0.89 -50.81 4.93
CA THR A 4 -0.33 -50.46 4.15
C THR A 4 -1.61 -50.36 5.01
N ARG A 5 -2.65 -49.55 4.76
CA ARG A 5 -3.19 -48.88 3.55
C ARG A 5 -4.39 -48.00 3.96
N LEU A 6 -4.69 -47.01 3.10
CA LEU A 6 -5.99 -46.45 2.69
C LEU A 6 -6.98 -45.97 3.79
N ALA A 7 -7.22 -44.66 3.88
CA ALA A 7 -8.16 -43.86 3.08
C ALA A 7 -9.60 -43.95 3.61
N LEU A 8 -10.19 -42.80 3.98
CA LEU A 8 -11.54 -42.42 3.55
C LEU A 8 -11.82 -40.95 3.93
N SER A 9 -12.26 -40.21 2.93
CA SER A 9 -12.70 -38.81 2.94
C SER A 9 -14.15 -38.67 3.44
N ALA A 10 -14.47 -37.59 4.16
CA ALA A 10 -15.79 -36.91 4.23
C ALA A 10 -15.68 -35.79 5.28
N LEU A 11 -15.55 -34.50 4.96
CA LEU A 11 -16.56 -33.58 4.44
C LEU A 11 -17.93 -33.70 5.13
N ALA A 12 -18.13 -32.91 6.18
CA ALA A 12 -19.47 -32.44 6.59
C ALA A 12 -19.33 -31.08 7.30
N LEU A 13 -19.38 -30.03 6.48
CA LEU A 13 -19.68 -28.66 6.90
C LEU A 13 -21.17 -28.64 7.29
N SER A 14 -21.47 -28.37 8.56
CA SER A 14 -22.83 -28.15 9.04
C SER A 14 -22.91 -26.78 9.72
N LEU A 15 -22.86 -25.72 8.92
CA LEU A 15 -23.35 -24.41 9.33
C LEU A 15 -24.85 -24.35 9.00
N THR A 16 -25.71 -24.54 10.01
CA THR A 16 -27.11 -24.12 9.91
C THR A 16 -27.31 -22.94 10.84
N ALA A 17 -27.41 -21.77 10.22
CA ALA A 17 -27.65 -20.48 10.86
C ALA A 17 -28.99 -20.47 11.61
N SER A 18 -28.96 -20.02 12.87
CA SER A 18 -30.15 -19.65 13.63
C SER A 18 -30.79 -18.41 12.98
N SER A 19 -31.97 -18.60 12.39
CA SER A 19 -32.80 -17.51 11.88
C SER A 19 -33.59 -16.89 13.05
N CYS A 20 -33.06 -15.81 13.61
CA CYS A 20 -33.80 -14.94 14.54
C CYS A 20 -34.38 -13.76 13.75
N SER A 21 -35.64 -13.88 13.37
CA SER A 21 -36.46 -12.77 12.88
C SER A 21 -36.71 -11.77 14.01
N ILE A 22 -35.95 -10.67 14.05
CA ILE A 22 -36.26 -9.51 14.89
C ILE A 22 -36.64 -8.34 13.98
N PHE A 23 -37.93 -8.03 14.05
CA PHE A 23 -38.56 -6.81 13.57
C PHE A 23 -37.91 -5.59 14.22
N HIS A 24 -37.24 -4.74 13.43
CA HIS A 24 -37.11 -3.33 13.74
C HIS A 24 -37.59 -2.49 12.54
N ARG A 25 -38.83 -2.02 12.65
CA ARG A 25 -39.29 -0.78 12.00
C ARG A 25 -38.41 0.34 12.55
N HIS A 26 -37.61 0.97 11.69
CA HIS A 26 -37.42 2.42 11.75
C HIS A 26 -37.38 2.97 10.32
N ARG A 27 -38.27 3.95 10.14
CA ARG A 27 -38.55 4.71 8.94
C ARG A 27 -37.51 5.82 8.82
N ASP A 28 -37.18 6.20 7.58
CA ASP A 28 -36.47 7.43 7.19
C ASP A 28 -34.98 7.54 7.55
N ALA A 29 -34.13 6.89 6.74
CA ALA A 29 -32.83 7.44 6.38
C ALA A 29 -32.49 6.98 4.95
N ALA A 30 -32.29 7.92 4.04
CA ALA A 30 -31.83 7.64 2.70
C ALA A 30 -30.59 6.73 2.73
N PRO A 31 -30.46 5.74 1.84
CA PRO A 31 -29.28 4.89 1.81
C PRO A 31 -28.08 5.76 1.46
N ALA A 32 -27.20 6.01 2.43
CA ALA A 32 -25.84 6.43 2.15
C ALA A 32 -25.25 5.40 1.16
N PRO A 33 -24.58 5.85 0.09
CA PRO A 33 -24.02 4.92 -0.89
C PRO A 33 -23.08 3.96 -0.15
N PRO A 34 -23.14 2.65 -0.46
CA PRO A 34 -22.23 1.69 0.15
C PRO A 34 -20.82 2.17 -0.10
N VAL A 35 -20.09 2.44 0.99
CA VAL A 35 -18.64 2.59 0.93
C VAL A 35 -18.13 1.21 0.52
N VAL A 36 -18.01 0.99 -0.78
CA VAL A 36 -17.34 -0.19 -1.32
C VAL A 36 -15.91 -0.07 -0.84
N GLU A 37 -15.58 -0.81 0.20
CA GLU A 37 -14.22 -1.03 0.64
C GLU A 37 -13.50 -1.68 -0.54
N THR A 38 -12.85 -0.85 -1.35
CA THR A 38 -12.17 -1.29 -2.57
C THR A 38 -11.00 -2.14 -2.11
N VAL A 39 -11.17 -3.47 -2.19
CA VAL A 39 -10.11 -4.44 -1.96
C VAL A 39 -8.94 -4.07 -2.88
N ARG A 40 -7.90 -3.46 -2.31
CA ARG A 40 -6.73 -3.06 -3.07
C ARG A 40 -5.96 -4.30 -3.47
N THR A 41 -5.96 -4.59 -4.77
CA THR A 41 -5.04 -5.54 -5.37
C THR A 41 -3.64 -4.91 -5.49
N PRO A 42 -2.55 -5.69 -5.56
CA PRO A 42 -1.20 -5.18 -5.79
C PRO A 42 -1.07 -4.26 -7.02
N ASP A 43 -1.94 -4.48 -8.02
CA ASP A 43 -2.01 -3.72 -9.26
C ASP A 43 -2.83 -2.43 -9.17
N SER A 44 -3.52 -2.20 -8.05
CA SER A 44 -4.29 -0.98 -7.83
C SER A 44 -3.39 0.25 -7.91
N PRO A 45 -3.83 1.37 -8.51
CA PRO A 45 -3.07 2.60 -8.54
C PRO A 45 -2.73 3.07 -7.13
N THR A 46 -1.49 3.55 -6.93
CA THR A 46 -1.10 4.18 -5.68
C THR A 46 -1.79 5.55 -5.60
N PRO A 47 -2.47 5.88 -4.48
CA PRO A 47 -3.21 7.12 -4.35
C PRO A 47 -2.22 8.30 -4.31
N PRO A 48 -2.57 9.47 -4.86
CA PRO A 48 -1.72 10.65 -4.80
C PRO A 48 -1.35 11.08 -3.37
N THR A 49 -2.22 10.81 -2.39
CA THR A 49 -1.99 11.13 -0.98
C THR A 49 -0.81 10.35 -0.38
N ALA A 50 -0.51 9.14 -0.87
CA ALA A 50 0.58 8.33 -0.34
C ALA A 50 1.95 9.01 -0.41
N ALA A 51 2.17 9.85 -1.43
CA ALA A 51 3.40 10.64 -1.53
C ALA A 51 3.50 11.72 -0.44
N ARG A 52 2.37 12.36 -0.13
CA ARG A 52 2.28 13.34 0.95
C ARG A 52 2.47 12.65 2.31
N ASP A 53 1.75 11.57 2.55
CA ASP A 53 1.76 10.84 3.81
C ASP A 53 3.17 10.29 4.11
N LEU A 54 3.85 9.76 3.09
CA LEU A 54 5.24 9.32 3.22
C LEU A 54 6.20 10.49 3.50
N ALA A 55 6.05 11.63 2.82
CA ALA A 55 6.88 12.80 3.08
C ALA A 55 6.67 13.34 4.51
N ASP A 56 5.44 13.32 5.01
CA ASP A 56 5.10 13.76 6.36
C ASP A 56 5.68 12.77 7.40
N ALA A 57 5.56 11.46 7.17
CA ALA A 57 6.19 10.43 7.99
C ALA A 57 7.72 10.55 8.04
N MET A 58 8.36 10.77 6.89
CA MET A 58 9.80 11.02 6.81
C MET A 58 10.19 12.29 7.58
N THR A 59 9.37 13.34 7.50
CA THR A 59 9.58 14.60 8.23
C THR A 59 9.55 14.37 9.73
N THR A 60 8.56 13.65 10.23
CA THR A 60 8.43 13.31 11.65
C THR A 60 9.59 12.46 12.15
N VAL A 61 9.96 11.40 11.41
CA VAL A 61 10.96 10.41 11.88
C VAL A 61 12.41 10.87 11.70
N LEU A 62 12.67 11.67 10.66
CA LEU A 62 14.01 12.13 10.31
C LEU A 62 14.26 13.60 10.69
N HIS A 63 13.25 14.29 11.21
CA HIS A 63 13.31 15.71 11.57
C HIS A 63 13.77 16.58 10.39
N LEU A 64 13.15 16.37 9.23
CA LEU A 64 13.48 17.12 8.02
C LEU A 64 13.12 18.60 8.18
N THR A 65 13.90 19.46 7.53
CA THR A 65 13.54 20.88 7.40
C THR A 65 12.32 21.05 6.47
N PRO A 66 11.55 22.15 6.58
CA PRO A 66 10.40 22.40 5.70
C PRO A 66 10.77 22.36 4.20
N GLU A 67 11.95 22.85 3.84
CA GLU A 67 12.44 22.82 2.48
C GLU A 67 12.72 21.39 1.99
N GLN A 68 13.37 20.57 2.82
CA GLN A 68 13.61 19.15 2.51
C GLN A 68 12.30 18.37 2.39
N THR A 69 11.32 18.64 3.27
CA THR A 69 9.98 18.05 3.20
C THR A 69 9.29 18.39 1.89
N ALA A 70 9.30 19.67 1.49
CA ALA A 70 8.66 20.11 0.25
C ALA A 70 9.28 19.44 -0.98
N LYS A 71 10.62 19.40 -1.05
CA LYS A 71 11.35 18.75 -2.15
C LYS A 71 11.14 17.23 -2.14
N ALA A 72 11.19 16.58 -0.99
CA ALA A 72 10.97 15.14 -0.88
C ALA A 72 9.54 14.78 -1.33
N ARG A 73 8.54 15.56 -0.93
CA ARG A 73 7.16 15.40 -1.38
C ARG A 73 7.05 15.52 -2.90
N GLN A 74 7.71 16.52 -3.50
CA GLN A 74 7.73 16.69 -4.95
C GLN A 74 8.31 15.46 -5.68
N VAL A 75 9.45 14.95 -5.21
CA VAL A 75 10.06 13.73 -5.76
C VAL A 75 9.09 12.55 -5.64
N LEU A 76 8.54 12.30 -4.46
CA LEU A 76 7.61 11.20 -4.22
C LEU A 76 6.33 11.30 -5.05
N THR A 77 5.77 12.51 -5.24
CA THR A 77 4.59 12.73 -6.08
C THR A 77 4.89 12.42 -7.54
N SER A 78 6.05 12.85 -8.04
CA SER A 78 6.52 12.51 -9.39
C SER A 78 6.67 10.99 -9.56
N THR A 79 7.29 10.33 -8.58
CA THR A 79 7.46 8.88 -8.56
C THR A 79 6.14 8.13 -8.61
N VAL A 80 5.16 8.50 -7.77
CA VAL A 80 3.82 7.88 -7.78
C VAL A 80 3.14 8.06 -9.14
N THR A 81 3.28 9.23 -9.75
CA THR A 81 2.72 9.51 -11.09
C THR A 81 3.34 8.58 -12.13
N GLN A 82 4.67 8.46 -12.14
CA GLN A 82 5.39 7.60 -13.09
C GLN A 82 5.07 6.11 -12.87
N VAL A 83 5.00 5.67 -11.61
CA VAL A 83 4.65 4.28 -11.26
C VAL A 83 3.24 3.94 -11.74
N ASN A 84 2.26 4.83 -11.48
CA ASN A 84 0.89 4.62 -11.92
C ASN A 84 0.78 4.61 -13.45
N ALA A 85 1.50 5.51 -14.14
CA ALA A 85 1.55 5.51 -15.60
C ALA A 85 2.17 4.21 -16.15
N ALA A 86 3.26 3.71 -15.54
CA ALA A 86 3.87 2.44 -15.94
C ALA A 86 2.92 1.24 -15.74
N ARG A 87 2.18 1.21 -14.62
CA ARG A 87 1.17 0.18 -14.34
C ARG A 87 -0.01 0.22 -15.31
N GLN A 88 -0.34 1.38 -15.85
CA GLN A 88 -1.35 1.51 -16.90
C GLN A 88 -0.82 1.07 -18.27
N GLN A 89 0.47 1.29 -18.53
CA GLN A 89 1.09 1.00 -19.82
C GLN A 89 1.42 -0.48 -20.02
N TYR A 90 1.84 -1.17 -18.94
CA TYR A 90 2.35 -2.54 -19.02
C TYR A 90 1.43 -3.53 -18.28
N PRO A 91 1.29 -4.76 -18.77
CA PRO A 91 0.56 -5.80 -18.04
C PRO A 91 1.15 -6.04 -16.65
N ALA A 92 0.27 -6.38 -15.70
CA ALA A 92 0.63 -6.77 -14.35
C ALA A 92 1.69 -7.89 -14.36
N ALA A 93 2.66 -7.81 -13.45
CA ALA A 93 3.78 -8.74 -13.30
C ALA A 93 4.65 -8.97 -14.56
N SER A 94 4.55 -8.12 -15.60
CA SER A 94 5.36 -8.25 -16.81
C SER A 94 6.83 -7.85 -16.58
N PRO A 95 7.79 -8.46 -17.31
CA PRO A 95 9.18 -8.03 -17.28
C PRO A 95 9.37 -6.54 -17.62
N GLN A 96 8.55 -6.01 -18.53
CA GLN A 96 8.56 -4.61 -18.94
C GLN A 96 8.13 -3.69 -17.80
N LEU A 97 7.07 -4.05 -17.07
CA LEU A 97 6.66 -3.33 -15.87
C LEU A 97 7.78 -3.34 -14.83
N ASN A 98 8.37 -4.49 -14.53
CA ASN A 98 9.45 -4.61 -13.55
C ASN A 98 10.68 -3.76 -13.93
N ALA A 99 11.05 -3.73 -15.21
CA ALA A 99 12.13 -2.89 -15.71
C ALA A 99 11.80 -1.39 -15.63
N ALA A 100 10.55 -1.00 -15.91
CA ALA A 100 10.10 0.38 -15.75
C ALA A 100 10.12 0.81 -14.27
N LEU A 101 9.55 0.00 -13.38
CA LEU A 101 9.52 0.28 -11.94
C LEU A 101 10.93 0.36 -11.35
N THR A 102 11.84 -0.52 -11.77
CA THR A 102 13.25 -0.46 -11.34
C THR A 102 13.90 0.86 -11.73
N ARG A 103 13.75 1.30 -12.98
CA ARG A 103 14.30 2.58 -13.45
C ARG A 103 13.72 3.77 -12.67
N ILE A 104 12.41 3.79 -12.45
CA ILE A 104 11.72 4.84 -11.69
C ILE A 104 12.25 4.88 -10.24
N ASN A 105 12.35 3.73 -9.58
CA ASN A 105 12.84 3.63 -8.22
C ASN A 105 14.29 4.08 -8.10
N THR A 106 15.17 3.68 -9.02
CA THR A 106 16.58 4.12 -9.02
C THR A 106 16.72 5.63 -9.23
N ALA A 107 15.93 6.22 -10.13
CA ALA A 107 15.93 7.66 -10.35
C ALA A 107 15.43 8.41 -9.09
N SER A 108 14.29 7.99 -8.54
CA SER A 108 13.71 8.57 -7.34
C SER A 108 14.63 8.47 -6.12
N ASP A 109 15.33 7.34 -5.95
CA ASP A 109 16.26 7.14 -4.84
C ASP A 109 17.46 8.10 -4.94
N LYS A 110 18.00 8.29 -6.15
CA LYS A 110 19.07 9.25 -6.40
C LYS A 110 18.65 10.69 -6.07
N GLU A 111 17.45 11.09 -6.50
CA GLU A 111 16.89 12.41 -6.20
C GLU A 111 16.63 12.60 -4.70
N LEU A 112 16.04 11.60 -4.04
CA LEU A 112 15.83 11.62 -2.59
C LEU A 112 17.15 11.75 -1.83
N ARG A 113 18.21 11.04 -2.24
CA ARG A 113 19.53 11.15 -1.63
C ARG A 113 20.10 12.58 -1.75
N GLN A 114 19.88 13.25 -2.87
CA GLN A 114 20.31 14.63 -3.07
C GLN A 114 19.50 15.61 -2.20
N VAL A 115 18.18 15.43 -2.14
CA VAL A 115 17.29 16.29 -1.36
C VAL A 115 17.51 16.15 0.15
N LEU A 116 17.61 14.92 0.64
CA LEU A 116 17.75 14.65 2.07
C LEU A 116 19.18 14.91 2.56
N GLY A 117 20.17 14.76 1.68
CA GLY A 117 21.58 14.75 2.07
C GLY A 117 21.97 13.46 2.79
N PRO A 118 23.28 13.27 3.04
CA PRO A 118 23.82 11.97 3.44
C PRO A 118 23.33 11.48 4.81
N ALA A 119 23.16 12.37 5.78
CA ALA A 119 22.75 12.00 7.14
C ALA A 119 21.28 11.56 7.19
N ALA A 120 20.36 12.38 6.67
CA ALA A 120 18.94 12.04 6.67
C ALA A 120 18.63 10.87 5.73
N TYR A 121 19.34 10.76 4.60
CA TYR A 121 19.18 9.59 3.71
C TYR A 121 19.62 8.29 4.39
N ARG A 122 20.75 8.28 5.11
CA ARG A 122 21.14 7.12 5.93
C ARG A 122 20.11 6.84 7.03
N GLY A 123 19.61 7.89 7.67
CA GLY A 123 18.53 7.79 8.65
C GLY A 123 17.27 7.14 8.08
N MET A 124 16.87 7.51 6.86
CA MET A 124 15.74 6.92 6.14
C MET A 124 15.93 5.41 5.93
N GLN A 125 17.11 4.99 5.51
CA GLN A 125 17.43 3.57 5.29
C GLN A 125 17.35 2.76 6.59
N VAL A 126 17.93 3.28 7.67
CA VAL A 126 17.95 2.59 8.97
C VAL A 126 16.57 2.58 9.64
N LYS A 127 15.82 3.69 9.53
CA LYS A 127 14.52 3.89 10.19
C LYS A 127 13.33 3.56 9.28
N GLN A 128 13.53 2.78 8.22
CA GLN A 128 12.48 2.48 7.24
C GLN A 128 11.21 1.90 7.90
N ALA A 129 11.37 0.98 8.87
CA ALA A 129 10.25 0.41 9.60
C ALA A 129 9.49 1.46 10.43
N GLN A 130 10.19 2.43 11.02
CA GLN A 130 9.57 3.51 11.79
C GLN A 130 8.79 4.47 10.89
N ILE A 131 9.34 4.80 9.72
CA ILE A 131 8.63 5.62 8.71
C ILE A 131 7.35 4.92 8.26
N GLN A 132 7.41 3.62 7.96
CA GLN A 132 6.21 2.86 7.59
C GLN A 132 5.19 2.77 8.73
N ALA A 133 5.64 2.66 9.97
CA ALA A 133 4.75 2.69 11.13
C ALA A 133 4.08 4.06 11.30
N GLU A 134 4.82 5.15 11.07
CA GLU A 134 4.29 6.51 11.13
C GLU A 134 3.21 6.76 10.08
N MET A 135 3.35 6.22 8.86
CA MET A 135 2.31 6.31 7.83
C MET A 135 0.98 5.60 8.19
N ARG A 136 0.98 4.72 9.19
CA ARG A 136 -0.19 3.93 9.62
C ARG A 136 -0.90 4.52 10.83
N LYS A 137 -0.38 5.62 11.39
CA LYS A 137 -1.01 6.35 12.50
C LYS A 137 -2.09 7.28 11.95
#